data_AF-A0A151EI88-F1
#
_entry.id   AF-A0A151EI88-F1
#
_cell.length_a   1.000
_cell.length_b   1.000
_cell.length_c   1.000
_cell.angle_alpha   90.00
_cell.angle_beta   90.00
_cell.angle_gamma   90.00
#
_symmetry.space_group_name_H-M   'P 1'
#
loop_
_entity.id
_entity.type
_entity.pdbx_description
1 polymer ?
#
loop_
_entity_poly.entity_id
_entity_poly.type
_entity_poly.pdbx_seq_one_letter_code
_entity_poly.pdbx_strand_id
1 'polypeptide(L)'
;MDGKRSRPLIIPLDTREGWFTFVALIMMLYTISLFISVSLHEVLGHGLAAVATGGDFYAVYISPGSGYASLYIPEGISNAARAFVLMAGIMVELIIGSVIFFLVLPRLKGFITHLFGLVLSVTLLVHPSIYLFLGYYYTGGDTFKAARILGLLNNADAFIVAGLILAGVFVILISIAALRFLTGFREEAEGEGTRLLLMFWLPLIVLGVTSAFVSVVMLSSTEMTYALANAGILLLLISAGIILVPHLIEHHEKARPHSFDGKTVLAILAAFLVIIATWVGVFGPTESSAHGIMLHQPPLEAEAYYSDYSIGNVDLMVHSDGTVDVSIILRNMLDNSSSSLDEQLYNSYEDRPNWPYYVERSRYMALVMFGFTVEEAQYLSFETSQEVVRAMGEEYYNGRSCTTHLNFTWADTGLIPGVRQLGGDATTAGGTDEPTELLTFGFEDPWMLQGGYIDEVRISWESNLTLSYYSASNLEETHITFNRGGLAENSIGWKNIGYETSASAYSFIFRRALDT
;
A
#
# COMPACT_ATOMS: atom_id res chain seq x y z
N MET A 1 36.90 -41.99 37.88
CA MET A 1 36.69 -40.61 37.43
C MET A 1 35.19 -40.38 37.37
N ASP A 2 34.60 -39.93 38.48
CA ASP A 2 33.19 -39.57 38.52
C ASP A 2 33.02 -38.26 37.75
N GLY A 3 32.47 -38.38 36.53
CA GLY A 3 32.11 -37.23 35.72
C GLY A 3 31.12 -36.37 36.50
N LYS A 4 31.57 -35.21 36.97
CA LYS A 4 30.70 -34.13 37.46
C LYS A 4 29.68 -33.84 36.35
N ARG A 5 28.52 -34.48 36.41
CA ARG A 5 27.35 -34.07 35.65
C ARG A 5 27.05 -32.66 36.14
N SER A 6 27.30 -31.66 35.30
CA SER A 6 26.90 -30.28 35.54
C SER A 6 25.45 -30.31 35.99
N ARG A 7 25.19 -29.88 37.23
CA ARG A 7 23.81 -29.74 37.71
C ARG A 7 23.09 -28.85 36.70
N PRO A 8 21.91 -29.27 36.20
CA PRO A 8 21.15 -28.42 35.29
C PRO A 8 20.98 -27.07 35.96
N LEU A 9 21.29 -25.99 35.25
CA LEU A 9 21.02 -24.65 35.71
C LEU A 9 19.49 -24.51 35.79
N ILE A 10 18.95 -24.66 37.00
CA ILE A 10 17.53 -24.41 37.27
C ILE A 10 17.41 -22.90 37.37
N ILE A 11 16.71 -22.25 36.43
CA ILE A 11 16.31 -20.86 36.61
C ILE A 11 15.33 -20.86 37.78
N PRO A 12 15.66 -20.23 38.92
CA PRO A 12 14.77 -20.24 40.07
C PRO A 12 13.61 -19.27 39.80
N LEU A 13 12.58 -19.74 39.09
CA LEU A 13 11.37 -18.98 38.74
C LEU A 13 10.62 -18.45 39.99
N ASP A 14 10.94 -18.99 41.17
CA ASP A 14 10.42 -18.58 42.47
C ASP A 14 11.05 -17.28 42.99
N THR A 15 12.18 -16.88 42.42
CA THR A 15 12.86 -15.63 42.74
C THR A 15 12.44 -14.52 41.78
N ARG A 16 12.49 -13.27 42.26
CA ARG A 16 12.26 -12.10 41.40
C ARG A 16 13.22 -12.07 40.21
N GLU A 17 14.51 -12.34 40.45
CA GLU A 17 15.55 -12.34 39.42
C GLU A 17 15.30 -13.40 38.34
N GLY A 18 14.95 -14.63 38.74
CA GLY A 18 14.60 -15.70 37.80
C GLY A 18 13.35 -15.36 36.98
N TRP A 19 12.35 -14.73 37.60
CA TRP A 19 11.16 -14.23 36.92
C TRP A 19 11.49 -13.16 35.87
N PHE A 20 12.23 -12.12 36.23
CA PHE A 20 12.64 -11.06 35.29
C PHE A 20 13.48 -11.62 34.13
N THR A 21 14.38 -12.56 34.43
CA THR A 21 15.21 -13.22 33.40
C THR A 21 14.34 -14.00 32.41
N PHE A 22 13.34 -14.73 32.91
CA PHE A 22 12.42 -15.49 32.07
C PHE A 22 11.54 -14.58 31.19
N VAL A 23 11.01 -13.50 31.77
CA VAL A 23 10.25 -12.48 31.03
C VAL A 23 11.10 -11.85 29.93
N ALA A 24 12.31 -11.38 30.26
CA ALA A 24 13.21 -10.79 29.28
C ALA A 24 13.57 -11.77 28.15
N LEU A 25 13.78 -13.04 28.49
CA LEU A 25 14.03 -14.09 27.51
C LEU A 25 12.83 -14.29 26.57
N ILE A 26 11.61 -14.36 27.09
CA ILE A 26 10.39 -14.47 26.25
C ILE A 26 10.28 -13.26 25.34
N MET A 27 10.51 -12.05 25.85
CA MET A 27 10.45 -10.82 25.04
C MET A 27 11.44 -10.87 23.87
N MET A 28 12.71 -11.25 24.12
CA MET A 28 13.71 -11.41 23.06
C MET A 28 13.29 -12.48 22.04
N LEU A 29 12.87 -13.65 22.51
CA LEU A 29 12.41 -14.74 21.66
C LEU A 29 11.20 -14.35 20.82
N TYR A 30 10.30 -13.55 21.38
CA TYR A 30 9.10 -13.10 20.71
C TYR A 30 9.42 -12.07 19.61
N THR A 31 10.30 -11.10 19.88
CA THR A 31 10.79 -10.19 18.84
C THR A 31 11.47 -10.94 17.68
N ILE A 32 12.32 -11.93 18.00
CA ILE A 32 12.93 -12.80 16.99
C ILE A 32 11.85 -13.53 16.19
N SER A 33 10.87 -14.11 16.89
CA SER A 33 9.78 -14.87 16.27
C SER A 33 8.90 -14.02 15.37
N LEU A 34 8.57 -12.79 15.78
CA LEU A 34 7.80 -11.85 14.95
C LEU A 34 8.55 -11.50 13.67
N PHE A 35 9.85 -11.20 13.77
CA PHE A 35 10.66 -10.90 12.60
C PHE A 35 10.70 -12.07 11.60
N ILE A 36 10.85 -13.30 12.12
CA ILE A 36 10.78 -14.52 11.30
C ILE A 36 9.37 -14.70 10.71
N SER A 37 8.32 -14.51 11.50
CA SER A 37 6.92 -14.64 11.07
C SER A 37 6.60 -13.73 9.88
N VAL A 38 6.89 -12.43 10.03
CA VAL A 38 6.68 -11.43 8.96
C VAL A 38 7.54 -11.77 7.74
N SER A 39 8.80 -12.19 7.93
CA SER A 39 9.64 -12.61 6.80
C SER A 39 9.02 -13.79 6.03
N LEU A 40 8.45 -14.77 6.73
CA LEU A 40 7.75 -15.89 6.11
C LEU A 40 6.47 -15.43 5.41
N HIS A 41 5.72 -14.50 6.02
CA HIS A 41 4.49 -13.94 5.48
C HIS A 41 4.73 -13.20 4.16
N GLU A 42 5.64 -12.22 4.16
CA GLU A 42 5.91 -11.37 3.01
C GLU A 42 6.69 -12.10 1.91
N VAL A 43 7.77 -12.80 2.27
CA VAL A 43 8.69 -13.37 1.27
C VAL A 43 8.21 -14.73 0.78
N LEU A 44 7.95 -15.68 1.69
CA LEU A 44 7.53 -17.03 1.30
C LEU A 44 6.03 -17.14 1.03
N GLY A 45 5.21 -16.30 1.66
CA GLY A 45 3.79 -16.20 1.36
C GLY A 45 3.57 -15.42 0.08
N HIS A 46 3.51 -14.09 0.19
CA HIS A 46 3.15 -13.23 -0.93
C HIS A 46 4.15 -13.27 -2.08
N GLY A 47 5.45 -13.08 -1.79
CA GLY A 47 6.49 -13.02 -2.82
C GLY A 47 6.56 -14.29 -3.66
N LEU A 48 6.68 -15.46 -3.02
CA LEU A 48 6.71 -16.74 -3.72
C LEU A 48 5.38 -17.03 -4.45
N ALA A 49 4.23 -16.72 -3.86
CA ALA A 49 2.95 -16.92 -4.51
C ALA A 49 2.79 -16.04 -5.75
N ALA A 50 3.18 -14.77 -5.69
CA ALA A 50 3.15 -13.85 -6.82
C ALA A 50 3.98 -14.41 -7.99
N VAL A 51 5.24 -14.78 -7.73
CA VAL A 51 6.13 -15.38 -8.74
C VAL A 51 5.55 -16.70 -9.28
N ALA A 52 5.01 -17.57 -8.42
CA ALA A 52 4.40 -18.83 -8.84
C ALA A 52 3.16 -18.65 -9.72
N THR A 53 2.46 -17.53 -9.59
CA THR A 53 1.31 -17.17 -10.44
C THR A 53 1.69 -16.39 -11.71
N GLY A 54 2.99 -16.20 -11.97
CA GLY A 54 3.50 -15.47 -13.14
C GLY A 54 3.60 -13.96 -12.94
N GLY A 55 3.45 -13.48 -11.70
CA GLY A 55 3.72 -12.10 -11.32
C GLY A 55 5.16 -11.87 -10.89
N ASP A 56 5.37 -10.78 -10.19
CA ASP A 56 6.70 -10.32 -9.80
C ASP A 56 6.76 -9.90 -8.32
N PHE A 57 7.94 -10.04 -7.72
CA PHE A 57 8.23 -9.67 -6.33
C PHE A 57 9.53 -8.88 -6.28
N TYR A 58 9.41 -7.57 -6.23
CA TYR A 58 10.52 -6.66 -6.52
C TYR A 58 10.99 -5.84 -5.32
N ALA A 59 10.21 -5.74 -4.25
CA ALA A 59 10.67 -5.10 -3.01
C ALA A 59 9.97 -5.66 -1.77
N VAL A 60 10.60 -5.49 -0.62
CA VAL A 60 10.05 -5.93 0.67
C VAL A 60 10.53 -5.06 1.82
N TYR A 61 9.65 -4.84 2.79
CA TYR A 61 9.96 -4.28 4.09
C TYR A 61 9.56 -5.27 5.19
N ILE A 62 10.44 -5.43 6.19
CA ILE A 62 10.26 -6.38 7.28
C ILE A 62 10.60 -5.69 8.60
N SER A 63 9.67 -5.74 9.55
CA SER A 63 9.88 -5.32 10.93
C SER A 63 9.24 -6.30 11.92
N PRO A 64 9.60 -6.26 13.21
CA PRO A 64 8.94 -7.07 14.23
C PRO A 64 7.47 -6.64 14.38
N GLY A 65 6.57 -7.41 13.77
CA GLY A 65 5.13 -7.23 13.89
C GLY A 65 4.46 -6.44 12.77
N SER A 66 5.22 -5.94 11.78
CA SER A 66 4.67 -5.41 10.53
C SER A 66 5.62 -5.62 9.34
N GLY A 67 5.08 -5.66 8.14
CA GLY A 67 5.83 -5.79 6.90
C GLY A 67 4.94 -5.50 5.70
N TYR A 68 5.56 -5.34 4.54
CA TYR A 68 4.85 -5.33 3.27
C TYR A 68 5.74 -5.85 2.16
N ALA A 69 5.13 -6.56 1.21
CA ALA A 69 5.73 -6.97 -0.04
C ALA A 69 5.19 -6.12 -1.20
N SER A 70 6.10 -5.60 -2.02
CA SER A 70 5.76 -4.92 -3.26
C SER A 70 5.77 -5.92 -4.40
N LEU A 71 4.60 -6.10 -5.00
CA LEU A 71 4.29 -7.19 -5.92
C LEU A 71 3.68 -6.63 -7.21
N TYR A 72 3.89 -7.32 -8.32
CA TYR A 72 3.12 -7.13 -9.54
C TYR A 72 2.31 -8.40 -9.78
N ILE A 73 1.00 -8.25 -9.99
CA ILE A 73 0.11 -9.36 -10.28
C ILE A 73 -0.51 -9.12 -11.67
N PRO A 74 -0.20 -9.94 -12.69
CA PRO A 74 -0.63 -9.69 -14.06
C PRO A 74 -2.15 -9.65 -14.20
N GLU A 75 -2.65 -8.77 -15.05
CA GLU A 75 -4.10 -8.62 -15.23
C GLU A 75 -4.76 -9.87 -15.82
N GLY A 76 -4.02 -10.69 -16.55
CA GLY A 76 -4.50 -11.92 -17.18
C GLY A 76 -4.80 -13.08 -16.21
N ILE A 77 -4.38 -13.01 -14.93
CA ILE A 77 -4.62 -14.11 -13.99
C ILE A 77 -6.01 -14.05 -13.35
N SER A 78 -6.55 -15.22 -13.02
CA SER A 78 -7.89 -15.33 -12.43
C SER A 78 -7.99 -14.63 -11.07
N ASN A 79 -9.18 -14.12 -10.73
CA ASN A 79 -9.44 -13.54 -9.41
C ASN A 79 -9.11 -14.50 -8.25
N ALA A 80 -9.30 -15.81 -8.45
CA ALA A 80 -8.91 -16.82 -7.48
C ALA A 80 -7.39 -16.87 -7.25
N ALA A 81 -6.59 -16.76 -8.31
CA ALA A 81 -5.13 -16.69 -8.19
C ALA A 81 -4.68 -15.39 -7.48
N ARG A 82 -5.29 -14.25 -7.81
CA ARG A 82 -5.00 -12.98 -7.12
C ARG A 82 -5.35 -13.04 -5.63
N ALA A 83 -6.51 -13.59 -5.30
CA ALA A 83 -6.93 -13.80 -3.92
C ALA A 83 -6.03 -14.79 -3.18
N PHE A 84 -5.53 -15.83 -3.88
CA PHE A 84 -4.54 -16.75 -3.32
C PHE A 84 -3.23 -16.05 -2.98
N VAL A 85 -2.68 -15.20 -3.86
CA VAL A 85 -1.47 -14.43 -3.58
C VAL A 85 -1.65 -13.57 -2.32
N LEU A 86 -2.81 -12.95 -2.14
CA LEU A 86 -3.12 -12.17 -0.94
C LEU A 86 -3.28 -13.05 0.30
N MET A 87 -3.89 -14.23 0.21
CA MET A 87 -4.02 -15.11 1.38
C MET A 87 -2.75 -15.92 1.70
N ALA A 88 -1.75 -15.93 0.80
CA ALA A 88 -0.59 -16.80 0.88
C ALA A 88 0.25 -16.56 2.14
N GLY A 89 0.41 -15.32 2.58
CA GLY A 89 1.10 -14.98 3.84
C GLY A 89 0.53 -15.73 5.04
N ILE A 90 -0.77 -15.54 5.30
CA ILE A 90 -1.52 -16.21 6.37
C ILE A 90 -1.41 -17.74 6.25
N MET A 91 -1.59 -18.28 5.03
CA MET A 91 -1.54 -19.72 4.79
C MET A 91 -0.16 -20.31 5.11
N VAL A 92 0.92 -19.67 4.66
CA VAL A 92 2.29 -20.12 4.90
C VAL A 92 2.62 -20.12 6.39
N GLU A 93 2.24 -19.08 7.12
CA GLU A 93 2.44 -19.02 8.56
C GLU A 93 1.70 -20.16 9.27
N LEU A 94 0.41 -20.39 8.96
CA LEU A 94 -0.39 -21.46 9.56
C LEU A 94 0.19 -22.85 9.25
N ILE A 95 0.66 -23.09 8.02
CA ILE A 95 1.26 -24.37 7.61
C ILE A 95 2.57 -24.60 8.35
N ILE A 96 3.50 -23.63 8.31
CA ILE A 96 4.81 -23.75 8.97
C ILE A 96 4.64 -23.83 10.48
N GLY A 97 3.79 -22.99 11.07
CA GLY A 97 3.43 -23.02 12.48
C GLY A 97 2.90 -24.38 12.91
N SER A 98 2.05 -25.01 12.11
CA SER A 98 1.50 -26.34 12.38
C SER A 98 2.59 -27.42 12.32
N VAL A 99 3.46 -27.37 11.31
CA VAL A 99 4.61 -28.28 11.21
C VAL A 99 5.52 -28.14 12.43
N ILE A 100 5.83 -26.91 12.83
CA ILE A 100 6.66 -26.65 14.00
C ILE A 100 5.99 -27.19 15.26
N PHE A 101 4.72 -26.83 15.49
CA PHE A 101 4.00 -27.18 16.72
C PHE A 101 3.78 -28.69 16.86
N PHE A 102 3.33 -29.38 15.80
CA PHE A 102 2.98 -30.79 15.89
C PHE A 102 4.16 -31.74 15.64
N LEU A 103 5.14 -31.34 14.82
CA LEU A 103 6.21 -32.26 14.38
C LEU A 103 7.59 -31.91 14.95
N VAL A 104 7.91 -30.63 15.12
CA VAL A 104 9.25 -30.20 15.57
C VAL A 104 9.29 -30.06 17.09
N LEU A 105 8.36 -29.31 17.66
CA LEU A 105 8.31 -28.96 19.08
C LEU A 105 8.38 -30.18 20.02
N PRO A 106 7.65 -31.29 19.78
CA PRO A 106 7.73 -32.48 20.64
C PRO A 106 9.10 -33.16 20.64
N ARG A 107 9.96 -32.85 19.66
CA ARG A 107 11.30 -33.42 19.51
C ARG A 107 12.40 -32.54 20.11
N LEU A 108 12.09 -31.30 20.50
CA LEU A 108 13.05 -30.36 21.07
C LEU A 108 13.38 -30.72 22.52
N LYS A 109 14.67 -30.89 22.81
CA LYS A 109 15.18 -31.35 24.13
C LYS A 109 15.80 -30.24 24.98
N GLY A 110 16.13 -29.09 24.40
CA GLY A 110 16.71 -27.96 25.13
C GLY A 110 15.63 -27.03 25.66
N PHE A 111 15.79 -26.51 26.88
CA PHE A 111 14.84 -25.56 27.49
C PHE A 111 14.58 -24.38 26.55
N ILE A 112 15.67 -23.72 26.14
CA ILE A 112 15.64 -22.52 25.33
C ILE A 112 15.04 -22.77 23.94
N THR A 113 15.42 -23.86 23.28
CA THR A 113 14.89 -24.22 21.95
C THR A 113 13.41 -24.57 22.01
N HIS A 114 12.97 -25.24 23.08
CA HIS A 114 11.57 -25.59 23.27
C HIS A 114 10.73 -24.35 23.57
N LEU A 115 11.21 -23.46 24.44
CA LEU A 115 10.58 -22.17 24.70
C LEU A 115 10.49 -21.31 23.42
N PHE A 116 11.56 -21.25 22.63
CA PHE A 116 11.53 -20.58 21.34
C PHE A 116 10.49 -21.20 20.40
N GLY A 117 10.44 -22.52 20.29
CA GLY A 117 9.43 -23.21 19.49
C GLY A 117 8.00 -22.88 19.93
N LEU A 118 7.73 -22.79 21.23
CA LEU A 118 6.43 -22.35 21.76
C LEU A 118 6.11 -20.90 21.37
N VAL A 119 7.04 -19.98 21.57
CA VAL A 119 6.86 -18.56 21.24
C VAL A 119 6.69 -18.36 19.72
N LEU A 120 7.46 -19.08 18.91
CA LEU A 120 7.35 -19.07 17.45
C LEU A 120 6.02 -19.67 16.98
N SER A 121 5.51 -20.71 17.66
CA SER A 121 4.15 -21.21 17.40
C SER A 121 3.07 -20.16 17.72
N VAL A 122 3.27 -19.28 18.71
CA VAL A 122 2.33 -18.17 18.95
C VAL A 122 2.29 -17.24 17.74
N THR A 123 3.44 -16.81 17.24
CA THR A 123 3.50 -15.88 16.10
C THR A 123 3.01 -16.51 14.79
N LEU A 124 3.24 -17.81 14.57
CA LEU A 124 2.85 -18.48 13.32
C LEU A 124 1.44 -19.10 13.33
N LEU A 125 0.80 -19.24 14.49
CA LEU A 125 -0.54 -19.84 14.59
C LEU A 125 -1.59 -18.88 15.12
N VAL A 126 -1.30 -18.21 16.24
CA VAL A 126 -2.29 -17.36 16.92
C VAL A 126 -2.44 -16.02 16.19
N HIS A 127 -1.32 -15.35 15.89
CA HIS A 127 -1.35 -14.05 15.19
C HIS A 127 -2.01 -14.12 13.81
N PRO A 128 -1.61 -15.01 12.87
CA PRO A 128 -2.27 -15.13 11.58
C PRO A 128 -3.74 -15.54 11.68
N SER A 129 -4.14 -16.31 12.69
CA SER A 129 -5.55 -16.64 12.91
C SER A 129 -6.37 -15.41 13.32
N ILE A 130 -5.81 -14.55 14.16
CA ILE A 130 -6.45 -13.28 14.52
C ILE A 130 -6.45 -12.31 13.33
N TYR A 131 -5.34 -12.26 12.58
CA TYR A 131 -5.21 -11.44 11.37
C TYR A 131 -6.17 -11.89 10.26
N LEU A 132 -6.44 -13.20 10.11
CA LEU A 132 -7.46 -13.70 9.20
C LEU A 132 -8.82 -13.06 9.48
N PHE A 133 -9.18 -12.89 10.75
CA PHE A 133 -10.41 -12.23 11.15
C PHE A 133 -10.32 -10.70 11.04
N LEU A 134 -9.34 -10.05 11.68
CA LEU A 134 -9.29 -8.59 11.76
C LEU A 134 -8.84 -7.93 10.45
N GLY A 135 -8.02 -8.62 9.67
CA GLY A 135 -7.57 -8.18 8.35
C GLY A 135 -8.73 -8.06 7.36
N TYR A 136 -9.92 -8.57 7.69
CA TYR A 136 -11.15 -8.30 6.94
C TYR A 136 -11.70 -6.88 7.18
N TYR A 137 -11.53 -6.34 8.39
CA TYR A 137 -12.02 -5.01 8.76
C TYR A 137 -11.00 -3.90 8.49
N TYR A 138 -9.76 -4.27 8.17
CA TYR A 138 -8.70 -3.35 7.80
C TYR A 138 -8.64 -3.24 6.28
N THR A 139 -8.83 -2.03 5.72
CA THR A 139 -8.82 -1.81 4.26
C THR A 139 -7.48 -2.17 3.61
N GLY A 140 -6.38 -2.09 4.36
CA GLY A 140 -5.06 -2.54 3.95
C GLY A 140 -4.83 -4.05 4.09
N GLY A 141 -5.70 -4.77 4.82
CA GLY A 141 -5.50 -6.16 5.20
C GLY A 141 -5.72 -7.14 4.06
N ASP A 142 -4.97 -8.23 4.10
CA ASP A 142 -4.96 -9.24 3.03
C ASP A 142 -6.31 -9.94 2.88
N THR A 143 -6.96 -10.27 4.00
CA THR A 143 -8.28 -10.88 4.00
C THR A 143 -9.31 -9.97 3.32
N PHE A 144 -9.31 -8.66 3.62
CA PHE A 144 -10.22 -7.71 2.99
C PHE A 144 -9.99 -7.64 1.48
N LYS A 145 -8.72 -7.47 1.06
CA LYS A 145 -8.35 -7.39 -0.36
C LYS A 145 -8.75 -8.67 -1.11
N ALA A 146 -8.51 -9.84 -0.52
CA ALA A 146 -8.89 -11.13 -1.11
C ALA A 146 -10.42 -11.28 -1.20
N ALA A 147 -11.15 -10.96 -0.13
CA ALA A 147 -12.61 -11.01 -0.11
C ALA A 147 -13.23 -10.05 -1.15
N ARG A 148 -12.66 -8.85 -1.32
CA ARG A 148 -13.07 -7.88 -2.34
C ARG A 148 -12.93 -8.45 -3.74
N ILE A 149 -11.78 -9.03 -4.07
CA ILE A 149 -11.50 -9.62 -5.39
C ILE A 149 -12.43 -10.80 -5.69
N LEU A 150 -12.78 -11.59 -4.68
CA LEU A 150 -13.69 -12.73 -4.82
C LEU A 150 -15.18 -12.34 -4.80
N GLY A 151 -15.52 -11.07 -4.59
CA GLY A 151 -16.92 -10.63 -4.44
C GLY A 151 -17.59 -11.14 -3.16
N LEU A 152 -16.80 -11.42 -2.11
CA LEU A 152 -17.25 -11.99 -0.83
C LEU A 152 -17.39 -10.95 0.29
N LEU A 153 -17.50 -9.65 -0.03
CA LEU A 153 -17.64 -8.57 0.96
C LEU A 153 -18.91 -8.67 1.84
N ASN A 154 -19.87 -9.50 1.45
CA ASN A 154 -21.07 -9.78 2.26
C ASN A 154 -20.91 -11.02 3.16
N ASN A 155 -19.78 -11.74 3.06
CA ASN A 155 -19.51 -12.99 3.78
C ASN A 155 -18.40 -12.82 4.83
N ALA A 156 -18.34 -11.65 5.48
CA ALA A 156 -17.42 -11.35 6.57
C ALA A 156 -17.40 -12.47 7.63
N ASP A 157 -18.59 -12.98 7.97
CA ASP A 157 -18.83 -13.97 9.02
C ASP A 157 -17.97 -15.22 8.88
N ALA A 158 -17.68 -15.67 7.65
CA ALA A 158 -16.87 -16.87 7.44
C ALA A 158 -15.42 -16.67 7.92
N PHE A 159 -14.82 -15.52 7.61
CA PHE A 159 -13.45 -15.19 8.05
C PHE A 159 -13.39 -14.91 9.54
N ILE A 160 -14.43 -14.28 10.09
CA ILE A 160 -14.56 -14.03 11.53
C ILE A 160 -14.60 -15.35 12.30
N VAL A 161 -15.53 -16.23 11.92
CA VAL A 161 -15.73 -17.51 12.60
C VAL A 161 -14.48 -18.38 12.46
N ALA A 162 -13.90 -18.47 11.27
CA ALA A 162 -12.68 -19.25 11.04
C ALA A 162 -11.50 -18.72 11.86
N GLY A 163 -11.23 -17.41 11.82
CA GLY A 163 -10.13 -16.78 12.55
C GLY A 163 -10.25 -16.94 14.06
N LEU A 164 -11.44 -16.69 14.63
CA LEU A 164 -11.68 -16.82 16.07
C LEU A 164 -11.59 -18.27 16.55
N ILE A 165 -12.13 -19.23 15.79
CA ILE A 165 -12.03 -20.65 16.13
C ILE A 165 -10.57 -21.10 16.11
N LEU A 166 -9.83 -20.77 15.04
CA LEU A 166 -8.42 -21.14 14.94
C LEU A 166 -7.60 -20.52 16.06
N ALA A 167 -7.76 -19.22 16.31
CA ALA A 167 -7.04 -18.52 17.37
C ALA A 167 -7.34 -19.13 18.75
N GLY A 168 -8.61 -19.39 19.06
CA GLY A 168 -9.01 -20.02 20.33
C GLY A 168 -8.43 -21.43 20.49
N VAL A 169 -8.51 -22.27 19.45
CA VAL A 169 -7.95 -23.62 19.46
C VAL A 169 -6.43 -23.58 19.67
N PHE A 170 -5.71 -22.74 18.93
CA PHE A 170 -4.25 -22.65 19.07
C PHE A 170 -3.83 -22.06 20.41
N VAL A 171 -4.54 -21.08 20.96
CA VAL A 171 -4.27 -20.56 22.32
C VAL A 171 -4.40 -21.68 23.36
N ILE A 172 -5.46 -22.51 23.27
CA ILE A 172 -5.64 -23.65 24.18
C ILE A 172 -4.51 -24.67 24.01
N LEU A 173 -4.21 -25.08 22.78
CA LEU A 173 -3.17 -26.08 22.50
C LEU A 173 -1.78 -25.61 22.94
N ILE A 174 -1.41 -24.37 22.64
CA ILE A 174 -0.12 -23.78 23.03
C ILE A 174 -0.07 -23.62 24.55
N SER A 175 -1.15 -23.21 25.20
CA SER A 175 -1.20 -23.13 26.66
C SER A 175 -1.02 -24.50 27.30
N ILE A 176 -1.62 -25.56 26.76
CA ILE A 176 -1.40 -26.93 27.24
C ILE A 176 0.08 -27.31 27.09
N ALA A 177 0.68 -27.03 25.93
CA ALA A 177 2.08 -27.33 25.67
C ALA A 177 3.03 -26.52 26.58
N ALA A 178 2.76 -25.23 26.77
CA ALA A 178 3.52 -24.34 27.63
C ALA A 178 3.42 -24.75 29.10
N LEU A 179 2.23 -25.11 29.58
CA LEU A 179 2.05 -25.57 30.96
C LEU A 179 2.81 -26.88 31.19
N ARG A 180 2.68 -27.87 30.29
CA ARG A 180 3.46 -29.13 30.35
C ARG A 180 4.96 -28.91 30.29
N PHE A 181 5.41 -27.94 29.49
CA PHE A 181 6.80 -27.55 29.40
C PHE A 181 7.29 -26.97 30.73
N LEU A 182 6.58 -25.98 31.29
CA LEU A 182 6.97 -25.27 32.50
C LEU A 182 6.92 -26.15 33.76
N THR A 183 5.90 -26.99 33.91
CA THR A 183 5.81 -27.96 35.02
C THR A 183 6.89 -29.03 34.96
N GLY A 184 7.53 -29.25 33.80
CA GLY A 184 8.72 -30.11 33.69
C GLY A 184 9.96 -29.60 34.43
N PHE A 185 9.99 -28.33 34.84
CA PHE A 185 11.13 -27.73 35.54
C PHE A 185 10.86 -27.40 37.00
N ARG A 186 9.63 -27.59 37.47
CA ARG A 186 9.19 -27.25 38.82
C ARG A 186 8.27 -28.34 39.34
N GLU A 187 8.53 -28.85 40.53
CA GLU A 187 7.53 -29.67 41.22
C GLU A 187 6.32 -28.78 41.51
N GLU A 188 5.22 -29.01 40.79
CA GLU A 188 4.04 -28.18 40.87
C GLU A 188 3.33 -28.39 42.22
N ALA A 189 3.10 -27.31 42.97
CA ALA A 189 2.09 -27.33 44.02
C ALA A 189 0.70 -27.16 43.38
N GLU A 190 -0.33 -27.81 43.93
CA GLU A 190 -1.71 -27.69 43.43
C GLU A 190 -2.10 -26.21 43.22
N GLY A 191 -2.62 -25.87 42.03
CA GLY A 191 -3.11 -24.54 41.69
C GLY A 191 -2.09 -23.56 41.09
N GLU A 192 -0.84 -23.98 40.83
CA GLU A 192 0.18 -23.08 40.25
C GLU A 192 0.11 -22.91 38.72
N GLY A 193 -0.65 -23.74 38.00
CA GLY A 193 -0.73 -23.70 36.54
C GLY A 193 -1.15 -22.34 35.96
N THR A 194 -2.09 -21.66 36.60
CA THR A 194 -2.50 -20.29 36.22
C THR A 194 -1.33 -19.31 36.29
N ARG A 195 -0.52 -19.40 37.35
CA ARG A 195 0.66 -18.54 37.54
C ARG A 195 1.72 -18.81 36.47
N LEU A 196 1.98 -20.07 36.14
CA LEU A 196 2.93 -20.44 35.10
C LEU A 196 2.48 -19.96 33.71
N LEU A 197 1.20 -20.10 33.39
CA LEU A 197 0.64 -19.57 32.14
C LEU A 197 0.67 -18.04 32.09
N LEU A 198 0.39 -17.36 33.21
CA LEU A 198 0.59 -15.91 33.29
C LEU A 198 2.03 -15.52 33.02
N MET A 199 3.01 -16.26 33.54
CA MET A 199 4.43 -15.99 33.26
C MET A 199 4.79 -16.14 31.78
N PHE A 200 4.18 -17.11 31.08
CA PHE A 200 4.40 -17.32 29.66
C PHE A 200 3.71 -16.25 28.80
N TRP A 201 2.44 -15.97 29.06
CA TRP A 201 1.60 -15.13 28.20
C TRP A 201 1.72 -13.64 28.49
N LEU A 202 1.97 -13.22 29.75
CA LEU A 202 1.99 -11.81 30.12
C LEU A 202 3.01 -10.98 29.30
N PRO A 203 4.26 -11.44 29.07
CA PRO A 203 5.21 -10.68 28.25
C PRO A 203 4.71 -10.48 26.82
N LEU A 204 4.04 -11.48 26.26
CA LEU A 204 3.49 -11.44 24.90
C LEU A 204 2.31 -10.47 24.81
N ILE A 205 1.40 -10.52 25.80
CA ILE A 205 0.28 -9.57 25.92
C ILE A 205 0.82 -8.15 26.06
N VAL A 206 1.76 -7.92 26.96
CA VAL A 206 2.31 -6.57 27.21
C VAL A 206 2.94 -6.00 25.94
N LEU A 207 3.73 -6.81 25.21
CA LEU A 207 4.32 -6.37 23.95
C LEU A 207 3.27 -6.09 22.87
N GLY A 208 2.27 -6.98 22.70
CA GLY A 208 1.18 -6.77 21.74
C GLY A 208 0.33 -5.54 22.06
N VAL A 209 -0.06 -5.35 23.32
CA VAL A 209 -0.84 -4.19 23.77
C VAL A 209 -0.03 -2.90 23.66
N THR A 210 1.26 -2.93 24.00
CA THR A 210 2.13 -1.75 23.89
C THR A 210 2.30 -1.36 22.43
N SER A 211 2.51 -2.32 21.53
CA SER A 211 2.55 -2.07 20.09
C SER A 211 1.26 -1.42 19.62
N ALA A 212 0.10 -1.96 20.00
CA ALA A 212 -1.20 -1.39 19.66
C ALA A 212 -1.39 0.03 20.22
N PHE A 213 -0.90 0.29 21.44
CA PHE A 213 -1.00 1.62 22.05
C PHE A 213 -0.08 2.65 21.39
N VAL A 214 1.13 2.26 20.98
CA VAL A 214 2.02 3.12 20.19
C VAL A 214 1.38 3.44 18.84
N SER A 215 0.76 2.45 18.20
CA SER A 215 -0.01 2.62 16.98
C SER A 215 -1.18 3.60 17.15
N VAL A 216 -1.90 3.59 18.27
CA VAL A 216 -3.01 4.53 18.55
C VAL A 216 -2.58 6.00 18.51
N VAL A 217 -1.32 6.31 18.85
CA VAL A 217 -0.81 7.69 18.84
C VAL A 217 -0.35 8.12 17.44
N MET A 218 -0.03 7.17 16.57
CA MET A 218 0.69 7.41 15.32
C MET A 218 -0.11 7.06 14.05
N LEU A 219 -1.22 6.33 14.16
CA LEU A 219 -1.97 5.78 13.02
C LEU A 219 -3.32 6.47 12.80
N SER A 220 -3.91 6.23 11.63
CA SER A 220 -5.25 6.70 11.27
C SER A 220 -6.35 6.10 12.17
N SER A 221 -7.56 6.68 12.16
CA SER A 221 -8.67 6.25 13.03
C SER A 221 -9.13 4.80 12.78
N THR A 222 -9.02 4.32 11.54
CA THR A 222 -9.33 2.94 11.14
C THR A 222 -8.29 1.97 11.66
N GLU A 223 -7.00 2.30 11.53
CA GLU A 223 -5.88 1.52 12.04
C GLU A 223 -5.84 1.45 13.56
N MET A 224 -6.18 2.56 14.23
CA MET A 224 -6.35 2.61 15.67
C MET A 224 -7.42 1.61 16.15
N THR A 225 -8.57 1.59 15.48
CA THR A 225 -9.68 0.68 15.81
C THR A 225 -9.26 -0.78 15.63
N TYR A 226 -8.56 -1.08 14.55
CA TYR A 226 -8.00 -2.41 14.28
C TYR A 226 -7.01 -2.84 15.37
N ALA A 227 -6.04 -1.98 15.73
CA ALA A 227 -5.03 -2.27 16.74
C ALA A 227 -5.65 -2.56 18.12
N LEU A 228 -6.64 -1.76 18.53
CA LEU A 228 -7.36 -1.96 19.79
C LEU A 228 -8.21 -3.23 19.78
N ALA A 229 -8.90 -3.53 18.68
CA ALA A 229 -9.68 -4.76 18.54
C ALA A 229 -8.78 -6.01 18.61
N ASN A 230 -7.60 -5.95 17.98
CA ASN A 230 -6.58 -7.00 18.04
C ASN A 230 -6.12 -7.26 19.47
N ALA A 231 -5.70 -6.20 20.17
CA ALA A 231 -5.27 -6.29 21.55
C ALA A 231 -6.38 -6.85 22.46
N GLY A 232 -7.62 -6.38 22.29
CA GLY A 232 -8.77 -6.81 23.10
C GLY A 232 -9.12 -8.30 22.91
N ILE A 233 -9.10 -8.79 21.67
CA ILE A 233 -9.44 -10.18 21.36
C ILE A 233 -8.32 -11.12 21.77
N LEU A 234 -7.06 -10.73 21.52
CA LEU A 234 -5.90 -11.47 21.99
C LEU A 234 -5.94 -11.61 23.52
N LEU A 235 -6.20 -10.52 24.24
CA LEU A 235 -6.34 -10.53 25.70
C LEU A 235 -7.47 -11.46 26.15
N LEU A 236 -8.63 -11.41 25.50
CA LEU A 236 -9.79 -12.25 25.83
C LEU A 236 -9.48 -13.74 25.63
N LEU A 237 -8.95 -14.12 24.46
CA LEU A 237 -8.66 -15.51 24.13
C LEU A 237 -7.56 -16.07 25.05
N ILE A 238 -6.48 -15.32 25.26
CA ILE A 238 -5.40 -15.75 26.16
C ILE A 238 -5.88 -15.85 27.60
N SER A 239 -6.70 -14.90 28.08
CA SER A 239 -7.26 -14.95 29.44
C SER A 239 -8.14 -16.20 29.62
N ALA A 240 -8.95 -16.52 28.61
CA ALA A 240 -9.73 -17.76 28.61
C ALA A 240 -8.80 -18.99 28.67
N GLY A 241 -7.71 -19.02 27.88
CA GLY A 241 -6.70 -20.08 27.94
C GLY A 241 -6.05 -20.22 29.32
N ILE A 242 -5.61 -19.12 29.92
CA ILE A 242 -5.00 -19.08 31.27
C ILE A 242 -5.95 -19.64 32.34
N ILE A 243 -7.25 -19.35 32.25
CA ILE A 243 -8.24 -19.79 33.23
C ILE A 243 -8.66 -21.25 32.98
N LEU A 244 -8.96 -21.60 31.73
CA LEU A 244 -9.55 -22.89 31.38
C LEU A 244 -8.51 -24.02 31.40
N VAL A 245 -7.31 -23.79 30.86
CA VAL A 245 -6.33 -24.86 30.61
C VAL A 245 -5.85 -25.57 31.89
N PRO A 246 -5.56 -24.88 33.01
CA PRO A 246 -5.21 -25.56 34.26
C PRO A 246 -6.28 -26.55 34.74
N HIS A 247 -7.55 -26.34 34.38
CA HIS A 247 -8.67 -27.21 34.75
C HIS A 247 -8.86 -28.37 33.75
N LEU A 248 -8.28 -28.27 32.55
CA LEU A 248 -8.39 -29.28 31.49
C LEU A 248 -7.29 -30.34 31.54
N ILE A 249 -6.18 -30.07 32.22
CA ILE A 249 -5.06 -31.00 32.35
C ILE A 249 -5.22 -31.80 33.64
N GLU A 250 -5.56 -33.09 33.52
CA GLU A 250 -5.41 -34.03 34.63
C GLU A 250 -3.93 -34.14 35.02
N HIS A 251 -3.64 -34.18 36.32
CA HIS A 251 -2.30 -34.18 36.95
C HIS A 251 -1.44 -35.42 36.59
N HIS A 252 -1.21 -35.72 35.33
CA HIS A 252 -0.45 -36.90 34.92
C HIS A 252 0.42 -36.63 33.68
N GLU A 253 1.68 -36.29 33.95
CA GLU A 253 2.89 -36.98 33.46
C GLU A 253 4.08 -36.12 33.90
N LYS A 254 5.04 -36.70 34.64
CA LYS A 254 6.28 -35.99 34.97
C LYS A 254 7.02 -35.69 33.67
N ALA A 255 7.08 -34.42 33.29
CA ALA A 255 7.74 -34.00 32.08
C ALA A 255 9.24 -34.33 32.11
N ARG A 256 9.80 -34.56 30.92
CA ARG A 256 11.21 -34.96 30.77
C ARG A 256 12.12 -33.78 31.17
N PRO A 257 13.21 -34.04 31.93
CA PRO A 257 14.15 -32.97 32.27
C PRO A 257 14.82 -32.46 30.99
N HIS A 258 14.73 -31.16 30.71
CA HIS A 258 15.49 -30.56 29.59
C HIS A 258 16.81 -30.01 30.10
N SER A 259 17.83 -30.06 29.26
CA SER A 259 19.13 -29.47 29.56
C SER A 259 19.13 -27.97 29.27
N PHE A 260 19.74 -27.19 30.16
CA PHE A 260 20.12 -25.80 29.91
C PHE A 260 21.56 -25.74 29.38
N ASP A 261 21.76 -25.11 28.23
CA ASP A 261 23.07 -24.88 27.64
C ASP A 261 23.30 -23.36 27.51
N GLY A 262 24.33 -22.85 28.20
CA GLY A 262 24.68 -21.43 28.17
C GLY A 262 25.05 -20.95 26.76
N LYS A 263 25.51 -21.84 25.87
CA LYS A 263 25.76 -21.51 24.46
C LYS A 263 24.48 -21.08 23.74
N THR A 264 23.34 -21.68 24.08
CA THR A 264 22.06 -21.33 23.45
C THR A 264 21.57 -19.94 23.88
N VAL A 265 21.87 -19.52 25.11
CA VAL A 265 21.57 -18.15 25.56
C VAL A 265 22.39 -17.13 24.78
N LEU A 266 23.70 -17.37 24.62
CA LEU A 266 24.55 -16.50 23.83
C LEU A 266 24.11 -16.46 22.36
N ALA A 267 23.68 -17.59 21.80
CA ALA A 267 23.15 -17.66 20.45
C ALA A 267 21.87 -16.83 20.28
N ILE A 268 20.94 -16.85 21.25
CA ILE A 268 19.75 -15.99 21.23
C ILE A 268 20.12 -14.52 21.33
N LEU A 269 21.02 -14.17 22.25
CA LEU A 269 21.43 -12.78 22.41
C LEU A 269 22.06 -12.27 21.11
N ALA A 270 22.93 -13.06 20.49
CA ALA A 270 23.50 -12.74 19.19
C ALA A 270 22.42 -12.61 18.11
N ALA A 271 21.48 -13.56 18.02
CA ALA A 271 20.38 -13.50 17.06
C ALA A 271 19.49 -12.27 17.26
N PHE A 272 19.16 -11.94 18.51
CA PHE A 272 18.39 -10.75 18.86
C PHE A 272 19.11 -9.47 18.44
N LEU A 273 20.41 -9.34 18.77
CA LEU A 273 21.20 -8.17 18.39
C LEU A 273 21.34 -8.03 16.86
N VAL A 274 21.53 -9.14 16.15
CA VAL A 274 21.54 -9.15 14.68
C VAL A 274 20.19 -8.71 14.13
N ILE A 275 19.08 -9.21 14.67
CA ILE A 275 17.74 -8.80 14.22
C ILE A 275 17.47 -7.32 14.47
N ILE A 276 17.84 -6.78 15.65
CA ILE A 276 17.70 -5.35 15.92
C ILE A 276 18.56 -4.53 14.95
N ALA A 277 19.80 -4.94 14.71
CA ALA A 277 20.69 -4.24 13.78
C ALA A 277 20.16 -4.29 12.33
N THR A 278 19.67 -5.45 11.88
CA THR A 278 19.08 -5.61 10.55
C THR A 278 17.78 -4.81 10.43
N TRP A 279 16.90 -4.88 11.41
CA TRP A 279 15.65 -4.12 11.41
C TRP A 279 15.91 -2.62 11.34
N VAL A 280 16.71 -2.07 12.26
CA VAL A 280 16.97 -0.62 12.31
C VAL A 280 17.82 -0.15 11.13
N GLY A 281 18.84 -0.92 10.75
CA GLY A 281 19.83 -0.52 9.75
C GLY A 281 19.45 -0.80 8.30
N VAL A 282 18.77 -1.92 8.02
CA VAL A 282 18.40 -2.32 6.65
C VAL A 282 16.97 -1.93 6.35
N PHE A 283 16.03 -2.22 7.25
CA PHE A 283 14.61 -2.02 6.97
C PHE A 283 14.11 -0.65 7.38
N GLY A 284 14.62 -0.07 8.47
CA GLY A 284 14.07 1.11 9.12
C GLY A 284 13.12 0.74 10.28
N PRO A 285 13.02 1.58 11.32
CA PRO A 285 12.25 1.26 12.52
C PRO A 285 10.73 1.32 12.34
N THR A 286 10.24 2.05 11.32
CA THR A 286 8.81 2.21 11.03
C THR A 286 8.57 2.13 9.53
N GLU A 287 7.32 1.86 9.12
CA GLU A 287 6.91 1.92 7.71
C GLU A 287 7.18 3.29 7.10
N SER A 288 6.85 4.36 7.82
CA SER A 288 7.14 5.75 7.44
C SER A 288 8.63 6.14 7.44
N SER A 289 9.52 5.23 7.81
CA SER A 289 10.98 5.42 7.71
C SER A 289 11.63 4.21 7.05
N ALA A 290 10.85 3.46 6.26
CA ALA A 290 11.32 2.26 5.62
C ALA A 290 12.39 2.60 4.58
N HIS A 291 13.53 1.91 4.67
CA HIS A 291 14.53 1.83 3.60
C HIS A 291 14.34 0.56 2.77
N GLY A 292 13.78 -0.49 3.39
CA GLY A 292 13.40 -1.73 2.72
C GLY A 292 14.53 -2.40 1.94
N ILE A 293 14.17 -3.41 1.17
CA ILE A 293 15.08 -4.02 0.18
C ILE A 293 14.36 -4.04 -1.16
N MET A 294 14.92 -3.31 -2.13
CA MET A 294 14.57 -3.45 -3.53
C MET A 294 15.38 -4.62 -4.11
N LEU A 295 14.68 -5.68 -4.51
CA LEU A 295 15.27 -6.91 -5.04
C LEU A 295 15.72 -6.72 -6.50
N HIS A 296 14.92 -6.01 -7.28
CA HIS A 296 15.23 -5.56 -8.63
C HIS A 296 14.25 -4.45 -9.05
N GLN A 297 14.43 -3.90 -10.25
CA GLN A 297 13.49 -2.93 -10.81
C GLN A 297 12.10 -3.55 -11.01
N PRO A 298 11.01 -2.88 -10.57
CA PRO A 298 9.67 -3.37 -10.80
C PRO A 298 9.33 -3.36 -12.30
N PRO A 299 8.41 -4.22 -12.75
CA PRO A 299 7.95 -4.20 -14.14
C PRO A 299 7.25 -2.86 -14.46
N LEU A 300 7.27 -2.46 -15.74
CA LEU A 300 6.66 -1.20 -16.19
C LEU A 300 5.16 -1.16 -15.90
N GLU A 301 4.52 -2.30 -16.03
CA GLU A 301 3.11 -2.53 -15.79
C GLU A 301 2.71 -2.28 -14.33
N ALA A 302 3.67 -2.33 -13.39
CA ALA A 302 3.42 -2.00 -11.99
C ALA A 302 3.36 -0.49 -11.70
N GLU A 303 3.81 0.38 -12.63
CA GLU A 303 3.76 1.85 -12.43
C GLU A 303 2.34 2.32 -12.13
N ALA A 304 1.33 1.66 -12.75
CA ALA A 304 -0.07 1.98 -12.56
C ALA A 304 -0.59 1.82 -11.11
N TYR A 305 0.10 1.04 -10.26
CA TYR A 305 -0.22 0.93 -8.83
C TYR A 305 0.35 2.06 -7.99
N TYR A 306 1.37 2.74 -8.50
CA TYR A 306 2.12 3.79 -7.82
C TYR A 306 1.78 5.19 -8.31
N SER A 307 1.09 5.31 -9.44
CA SER A 307 0.58 6.58 -9.92
C SER A 307 -0.81 6.86 -9.36
N ASP A 308 -0.92 7.89 -8.52
CA ASP A 308 -2.17 8.59 -8.23
C ASP A 308 -2.38 9.66 -9.30
N TYR A 309 -3.57 9.72 -9.89
CA TYR A 309 -3.80 10.44 -11.15
C TYR A 309 -4.53 11.74 -10.92
N SER A 310 -3.79 12.84 -11.02
CA SER A 310 -4.32 14.16 -11.37
C SER A 310 -3.77 14.56 -12.75
N ILE A 311 -4.56 15.28 -13.54
CA ILE A 311 -4.05 15.91 -14.74
C ILE A 311 -3.30 17.14 -14.29
N GLY A 312 -1.96 17.08 -14.34
CA GLY A 312 -1.15 18.22 -13.98
C GLY A 312 -1.42 19.38 -14.94
N ASN A 313 -1.29 19.16 -16.25
CA ASN A 313 -1.53 20.23 -17.22
C ASN A 313 -2.20 19.76 -18.49
N VAL A 314 -2.83 20.72 -19.16
CA VAL A 314 -3.21 20.63 -20.56
C VAL A 314 -2.58 21.81 -21.30
N ASP A 315 -1.62 21.53 -22.15
CA ASP A 315 -0.95 22.53 -22.98
C ASP A 315 -1.44 22.39 -24.44
N LEU A 316 -1.97 23.48 -24.99
CA LEU A 316 -2.55 23.56 -26.32
C LEU A 316 -1.69 24.46 -27.19
N MET A 317 -1.33 24.00 -28.39
CA MET A 317 -0.69 24.83 -29.42
C MET A 317 -1.56 24.84 -30.68
N VAL A 318 -1.99 26.03 -31.09
CA VAL A 318 -2.86 26.21 -32.26
C VAL A 318 -2.02 26.62 -33.46
N HIS A 319 -2.08 25.82 -34.50
CA HIS A 319 -1.37 26.02 -35.76
C HIS A 319 -2.23 26.71 -36.80
N SER A 320 -1.58 27.44 -37.69
CA SER A 320 -2.26 28.18 -38.74
C SER A 320 -2.96 27.30 -39.77
N ASP A 321 -2.61 26.02 -39.89
CA ASP A 321 -3.31 25.05 -40.75
C ASP A 321 -4.62 24.51 -40.14
N GLY A 322 -4.94 24.88 -38.90
CA GLY A 322 -6.14 24.42 -38.18
C GLY A 322 -5.89 23.21 -37.27
N THR A 323 -4.66 22.72 -37.23
CA THR A 323 -4.24 21.69 -36.28
C THR A 323 -4.10 22.30 -34.88
N VAL A 324 -4.54 21.57 -33.86
CA VAL A 324 -4.31 21.88 -32.46
C VAL A 324 -3.56 20.71 -31.82
N ASP A 325 -2.35 20.97 -31.37
CA ASP A 325 -1.57 20.03 -30.60
C ASP A 325 -2.05 20.10 -29.15
N VAL A 326 -2.52 18.96 -28.63
CA VAL A 326 -3.02 18.83 -27.27
C VAL A 326 -2.07 17.95 -26.48
N SER A 327 -1.29 18.58 -25.60
CA SER A 327 -0.37 17.90 -24.69
C SER A 327 -1.05 17.71 -23.33
N ILE A 328 -1.40 16.46 -23.02
CA ILE A 328 -1.94 16.09 -21.71
C ILE A 328 -0.75 15.65 -20.86
N ILE A 329 -0.43 16.45 -19.84
CA ILE A 329 0.73 16.23 -18.99
C ILE A 329 0.25 15.69 -17.64
N LEU A 330 0.54 14.41 -17.42
CA LEU A 330 0.10 13.69 -16.24
C LEU A 330 1.14 13.78 -15.13
N ARG A 331 0.68 14.13 -13.93
CA ARG A 331 1.50 14.08 -12.73
C ARG A 331 1.48 12.65 -12.22
N ASN A 332 2.66 12.05 -12.08
CA ASN A 332 2.78 10.84 -11.29
C ASN A 332 2.87 11.27 -9.82
N MET A 333 1.74 11.26 -9.10
CA MET A 333 1.73 11.60 -7.67
C MET A 333 1.77 10.32 -6.82
N LEU A 334 2.76 10.23 -5.95
CA LEU A 334 2.58 9.62 -4.64
C LEU A 334 2.62 10.79 -3.68
N ASP A 335 1.46 11.38 -3.36
CA ASP A 335 1.36 12.59 -2.53
C ASP A 335 2.01 12.42 -1.14
N ASN A 336 2.34 11.18 -0.77
CA ASN A 336 3.23 10.87 0.33
C ASN A 336 4.06 9.62 -0.01
N SER A 337 5.22 9.75 -0.66
CA SER A 337 6.26 8.71 -0.54
C SER A 337 6.65 8.65 0.94
N SER A 338 5.95 7.78 1.67
CA SER A 338 6.03 7.73 3.13
C SER A 338 7.40 7.25 3.59
N SER A 339 8.19 6.68 2.70
CA SER A 339 9.44 6.01 2.98
C SER A 339 10.46 6.13 1.84
N SER A 340 11.74 5.94 2.16
CA SER A 340 12.81 5.93 1.15
C SER A 340 12.76 4.71 0.22
N LEU A 341 12.07 3.63 0.60
CA LEU A 341 11.78 2.52 -0.31
C LEU A 341 10.76 2.93 -1.37
N ASP A 342 9.70 3.63 -0.97
CA ASP A 342 8.68 4.13 -1.90
C ASP A 342 9.28 5.13 -2.89
N GLU A 343 10.17 6.00 -2.41
CA GLU A 343 10.93 6.93 -3.25
C GLU A 343 11.81 6.18 -4.26
N GLN A 344 12.52 5.12 -3.86
CA GLN A 344 13.30 4.29 -4.78
C GLN A 344 12.44 3.61 -5.85
N LEU A 345 11.29 3.07 -5.46
CA LEU A 345 10.35 2.43 -6.39
C LEU A 345 9.80 3.45 -7.39
N TYR A 346 9.39 4.62 -6.91
CA TYR A 346 8.89 5.72 -7.73
C TYR A 346 9.95 6.23 -8.70
N ASN A 347 11.14 6.58 -8.19
CA ASN A 347 12.24 7.10 -9.01
C ASN A 347 12.69 6.07 -10.06
N SER A 348 12.47 4.77 -9.81
CA SER A 348 12.79 3.74 -10.78
C SER A 348 12.01 3.87 -12.09
N TYR A 349 10.88 4.57 -12.11
CA TYR A 349 10.06 4.79 -13.31
C TYR A 349 10.38 6.08 -14.05
N GLU A 350 11.15 7.00 -13.46
CA GLU A 350 11.46 8.29 -14.09
C GLU A 350 12.09 8.12 -15.47
N ASP A 351 13.09 7.27 -15.62
CA ASP A 351 13.76 7.07 -16.91
C ASP A 351 13.09 6.03 -17.82
N ARG A 352 12.04 5.38 -17.33
CA ARG A 352 11.36 4.26 -18.02
C ARG A 352 9.86 4.25 -17.73
N PRO A 353 9.12 5.29 -18.12
CA PRO A 353 7.68 5.30 -17.95
C PRO A 353 7.01 4.25 -18.82
N ASN A 354 5.90 3.72 -18.32
CA ASN A 354 4.98 2.87 -19.06
C ASN A 354 4.16 3.72 -20.04
N TRP A 355 4.78 4.16 -21.13
CA TRP A 355 4.13 4.97 -22.15
C TRP A 355 2.81 4.38 -22.68
N PRO A 356 2.68 3.05 -22.94
CA PRO A 356 1.40 2.47 -23.31
C PRO A 356 0.27 2.80 -22.33
N TYR A 357 0.56 2.71 -21.02
CA TYR A 357 -0.39 3.06 -19.96
C TYR A 357 -0.79 4.54 -20.03
N TYR A 358 0.19 5.46 -20.12
CA TYR A 358 -0.09 6.90 -20.19
C TYR A 358 -0.80 7.32 -21.48
N VAL A 359 -0.49 6.69 -22.62
CA VAL A 359 -1.19 6.93 -23.89
C VAL A 359 -2.64 6.49 -23.82
N GLU A 360 -2.92 5.30 -23.25
CA GLU A 360 -4.30 4.84 -23.06
C GLU A 360 -5.08 5.79 -22.15
N ARG A 361 -4.44 6.28 -21.09
CA ARG A 361 -5.06 7.24 -20.17
C ARG A 361 -5.33 8.59 -20.84
N SER A 362 -4.35 9.16 -21.54
CA SER A 362 -4.50 10.43 -22.26
C SER A 362 -5.53 10.32 -23.39
N ARG A 363 -5.65 9.16 -24.05
CA ARG A 363 -6.74 8.89 -25.00
C ARG A 363 -8.10 8.95 -24.34
N TYR A 364 -8.26 8.32 -23.18
CA TYR A 364 -9.51 8.36 -22.43
C TYR A 364 -9.85 9.78 -21.94
N MET A 365 -8.84 10.55 -21.53
CA MET A 365 -9.02 11.96 -21.16
C MET A 365 -9.42 12.81 -22.35
N ALA A 366 -8.75 12.68 -23.49
CA ALA A 366 -9.12 13.38 -24.72
C ALA A 366 -10.56 13.04 -25.15
N LEU A 367 -10.96 11.77 -25.03
CA LEU A 367 -12.34 11.34 -25.27
C LEU A 367 -13.34 12.12 -24.44
N VAL A 368 -13.09 12.25 -23.13
CA VAL A 368 -14.00 12.94 -22.21
C VAL A 368 -13.95 14.45 -22.41
N MET A 369 -12.76 15.03 -22.52
CA MET A 369 -12.55 16.48 -22.63
C MET A 369 -13.20 17.06 -23.87
N PHE A 370 -12.97 16.44 -25.03
CA PHE A 370 -13.44 16.93 -26.33
C PHE A 370 -14.74 16.28 -26.78
N GLY A 371 -15.32 15.38 -25.98
CA GLY A 371 -16.58 14.71 -26.28
C GLY A 371 -16.52 13.76 -27.48
N PHE A 372 -15.35 13.16 -27.74
CA PHE A 372 -15.21 12.17 -28.81
C PHE A 372 -15.99 10.90 -28.51
N THR A 373 -16.36 10.18 -29.55
CA THR A 373 -16.76 8.78 -29.44
C THR A 373 -15.55 7.89 -29.16
N VAL A 374 -15.82 6.68 -28.63
CA VAL A 374 -14.76 5.67 -28.42
C VAL A 374 -14.03 5.33 -29.72
N GLU A 375 -14.76 5.28 -30.84
CA GLU A 375 -14.19 4.98 -32.15
C GLU A 375 -13.25 6.11 -32.62
N GLU A 376 -13.67 7.37 -32.52
CA GLU A 376 -12.82 8.52 -32.87
C GLU A 376 -11.54 8.58 -32.02
N ALA A 377 -11.66 8.36 -30.70
CA ALA A 377 -10.53 8.40 -29.80
C ALA A 377 -9.50 7.28 -30.08
N GLN A 378 -9.93 6.12 -30.57
CA GLN A 378 -9.02 5.01 -30.92
C GLN A 378 -8.06 5.35 -32.07
N TYR A 379 -8.43 6.30 -32.93
CA TYR A 379 -7.59 6.76 -34.05
C TYR A 379 -6.64 7.89 -33.67
N LEU A 380 -6.69 8.40 -32.43
CA LEU A 380 -5.73 9.38 -31.95
C LEU A 380 -4.33 8.76 -31.80
N SER A 381 -3.36 9.37 -32.46
CA SER A 381 -1.93 9.10 -32.29
C SER A 381 -1.37 10.01 -31.21
N PHE A 382 -0.48 9.47 -30.38
CA PHE A 382 0.18 10.24 -29.33
C PHE A 382 1.69 10.18 -29.49
N GLU A 383 2.32 11.35 -29.46
CA GLU A 383 3.74 11.51 -29.17
C GLU A 383 3.93 11.55 -27.66
N THR A 384 5.05 10.99 -27.17
CA THR A 384 5.30 10.88 -25.72
C THR A 384 6.63 11.52 -25.36
N SER A 385 6.63 12.31 -24.29
CA SER A 385 7.80 13.04 -23.81
C SER A 385 7.69 13.28 -22.31
N GLN A 386 8.82 13.62 -21.69
CA GLN A 386 8.82 14.13 -20.32
C GLN A 386 8.78 15.64 -20.32
N GLU A 387 7.86 16.22 -19.54
CA GLU A 387 7.65 17.66 -19.49
C GLU A 387 7.42 18.16 -18.06
N VAL A 388 7.46 19.48 -17.89
CA VAL A 388 7.24 20.12 -16.59
C VAL A 388 5.75 20.12 -16.27
N VAL A 389 5.37 19.38 -15.22
CA VAL A 389 4.05 19.50 -14.61
C VAL A 389 4.03 20.69 -13.67
N ARG A 390 3.02 21.55 -13.80
CA ARG A 390 2.72 22.69 -12.95
C ARG A 390 1.45 22.39 -12.18
N ALA A 391 1.60 21.99 -10.92
CA ALA A 391 0.48 21.55 -10.08
C ALA A 391 0.55 22.24 -8.73
N MET A 392 -0.59 22.69 -8.19
CA MET A 392 -0.67 23.34 -6.87
C MET A 392 0.32 24.51 -6.63
N GLY A 393 0.79 25.16 -7.70
CA GLY A 393 1.76 26.25 -7.62
C GLY A 393 3.24 25.82 -7.61
N GLU A 394 3.53 24.52 -7.70
CA GLU A 394 4.88 23.95 -7.83
C GLU A 394 5.14 23.43 -9.25
N GLU A 395 6.42 23.28 -9.62
CA GLU A 395 6.87 22.72 -10.88
C GLU A 395 7.59 21.38 -10.65
N TYR A 396 7.20 20.33 -11.38
CA TYR A 396 7.76 18.98 -11.32
C TYR A 396 8.31 18.59 -12.69
N TYR A 397 9.60 18.28 -12.76
CA TYR A 397 10.33 18.13 -14.04
C TYR A 397 10.16 16.78 -14.75
N ASN A 398 9.36 15.86 -14.20
CA ASN A 398 9.21 14.48 -14.69
C ASN A 398 7.76 14.12 -15.05
N GLY A 399 6.97 15.11 -15.49
CA GLY A 399 5.63 14.91 -16.01
C GLY A 399 5.58 13.97 -17.20
N ARG A 400 4.52 13.17 -17.32
CA ARG A 400 4.31 12.26 -18.44
C ARG A 400 3.42 12.95 -19.46
N SER A 401 4.05 13.53 -20.49
CA SER A 401 3.34 14.24 -21.55
C SER A 401 2.98 13.28 -22.67
N CYS A 402 1.70 13.30 -23.06
CA CYS A 402 1.19 12.63 -24.24
C CYS A 402 0.53 13.69 -25.13
N THR A 403 1.14 13.99 -26.27
CA THR A 403 0.69 15.00 -27.22
C THR A 403 -0.06 14.35 -28.38
N THR A 404 -1.28 14.78 -28.64
CA THR A 404 -2.07 14.36 -29.81
C THR A 404 -2.39 15.54 -30.71
N HIS A 405 -2.52 15.29 -32.01
CA HIS A 405 -2.79 16.30 -33.03
C HIS A 405 -4.25 16.22 -33.43
N LEU A 406 -5.01 17.28 -33.17
CA LEU A 406 -6.43 17.38 -33.50
C LEU A 406 -6.62 18.34 -34.68
N ASN A 407 -7.23 17.85 -35.76
CA ASN A 407 -7.52 18.68 -36.92
C ASN A 407 -8.90 19.33 -36.78
N PHE A 408 -8.94 20.64 -36.67
CA PHE A 408 -10.17 21.41 -36.69
C PHE A 408 -10.35 22.10 -38.05
N THR A 409 -11.58 22.17 -38.53
CA THR A 409 -11.87 22.79 -39.82
C THR A 409 -12.10 24.29 -39.64
N TRP A 410 -11.36 25.11 -40.38
CA TRP A 410 -11.64 26.54 -40.53
C TRP A 410 -13.02 26.73 -41.16
N ALA A 411 -13.86 27.58 -40.55
CA ALA A 411 -15.18 27.89 -41.05
C ALA A 411 -15.27 29.38 -41.42
N ASP A 412 -15.84 29.66 -42.60
CA ASP A 412 -16.01 31.02 -43.10
C ASP A 412 -17.00 31.84 -42.27
N THR A 413 -18.00 31.22 -41.63
CA THR A 413 -18.95 31.90 -40.73
C THR A 413 -19.69 30.93 -39.78
N GLY A 414 -19.53 31.13 -38.46
CA GLY A 414 -20.63 31.26 -37.50
C GLY A 414 -21.31 30.04 -36.84
N LEU A 415 -21.33 28.83 -37.41
CA LEU A 415 -22.03 27.70 -36.76
C LEU A 415 -21.33 26.36 -37.07
N ILE A 416 -20.75 25.72 -36.05
CA ILE A 416 -20.21 24.36 -36.15
C ILE A 416 -20.97 23.43 -35.19
N PRO A 417 -21.53 22.30 -35.68
CA PRO A 417 -22.16 21.27 -34.86
C PRO A 417 -21.11 20.43 -34.12
N GLY A 418 -21.20 20.34 -32.79
CA GLY A 418 -20.38 19.44 -31.97
C GLY A 418 -19.88 20.07 -30.68
N VAL A 419 -19.57 21.37 -30.69
CA VAL A 419 -19.46 22.15 -29.46
C VAL A 419 -20.89 22.32 -28.94
N ARG A 420 -21.26 21.64 -27.84
CA ARG A 420 -22.46 22.03 -27.10
C ARG A 420 -22.32 23.51 -26.83
N GLN A 421 -23.20 24.31 -27.43
CA GLN A 421 -23.30 25.74 -27.18
C GLN A 421 -23.48 25.94 -25.67
N LEU A 422 -22.39 26.15 -24.94
CA LEU A 422 -22.41 26.54 -23.54
C LEU A 422 -22.84 28.01 -23.55
N GLY A 423 -24.16 28.19 -23.53
CA GLY A 423 -24.94 29.43 -23.42
C GLY A 423 -24.16 30.75 -23.54
N GLY A 424 -24.05 31.26 -24.77
CA GLY A 424 -23.61 32.63 -25.01
C GLY A 424 -23.74 32.97 -26.50
N ASP A 425 -24.61 33.93 -26.83
CA ASP A 425 -24.80 34.45 -28.19
C ASP A 425 -23.50 35.12 -28.70
N ALA A 426 -22.63 34.35 -29.37
CA ALA A 426 -21.43 34.84 -30.02
C ALA A 426 -21.70 35.51 -31.38
N THR A 427 -22.81 36.23 -31.53
CA THR A 427 -23.26 36.80 -32.82
C THR A 427 -22.83 38.25 -33.09
N THR A 428 -21.91 38.83 -32.31
CA THR A 428 -21.46 40.22 -32.56
C THR A 428 -19.95 40.43 -32.39
N ALA A 429 -19.14 39.74 -33.19
CA ALA A 429 -17.76 40.15 -33.40
C ALA A 429 -17.71 41.07 -34.64
N GLY A 430 -17.43 42.36 -34.40
CA GLY A 430 -17.59 43.47 -35.36
C GLY A 430 -16.99 43.25 -36.75
N GLY A 431 -17.68 43.80 -37.75
CA GLY A 431 -17.30 43.78 -39.15
C GLY A 431 -15.98 44.50 -39.39
N THR A 432 -14.94 43.72 -39.64
CA THR A 432 -13.74 44.15 -40.34
C THR A 432 -13.91 43.68 -41.79
N ASP A 433 -13.73 44.58 -42.77
CA ASP A 433 -13.95 44.33 -44.21
C ASP A 433 -12.96 43.33 -44.85
N GLU A 434 -12.08 42.70 -44.06
CA GLU A 434 -11.14 41.69 -44.53
C GLU A 434 -11.75 40.28 -44.36
N PRO A 435 -11.68 39.41 -45.38
CA PRO A 435 -12.15 38.04 -45.27
C PRO A 435 -11.27 37.29 -44.27
N THR A 436 -11.87 36.83 -43.17
CA THR A 436 -11.19 36.09 -42.11
C THR A 436 -11.84 34.74 -41.92
N GLU A 437 -11.03 33.69 -41.80
CA GLU A 437 -11.50 32.37 -41.38
C GLU A 437 -11.49 32.26 -39.85
N LEU A 438 -12.45 31.50 -39.29
CA LEU A 438 -12.56 31.24 -37.86
C LEU A 438 -12.28 29.78 -37.52
N LEU A 439 -11.48 29.57 -36.47
CA LEU A 439 -11.27 28.26 -35.84
C LEU A 439 -11.89 28.28 -34.44
N THR A 440 -12.86 27.41 -34.20
CA THR A 440 -13.57 27.32 -32.90
C THR A 440 -13.41 25.94 -32.31
N PHE A 441 -12.97 25.86 -31.06
CA PHE A 441 -12.96 24.61 -30.29
C PHE A 441 -13.08 24.89 -28.79
N GLY A 442 -13.41 23.86 -28.04
CA GLY A 442 -13.55 23.91 -26.59
C GLY A 442 -13.51 22.52 -25.99
N PHE A 443 -13.37 22.46 -24.66
CA PHE A 443 -13.34 21.20 -23.93
C PHE A 443 -13.81 21.40 -22.48
N GLU A 444 -14.22 20.31 -21.84
CA GLU A 444 -14.60 20.27 -20.42
C GLU A 444 -13.54 19.53 -19.60
N ASP A 445 -13.35 19.92 -18.35
CA ASP A 445 -12.49 19.24 -17.39
C ASP A 445 -13.05 17.82 -17.10
N PRO A 446 -12.24 16.74 -17.14
CA PRO A 446 -12.69 15.37 -16.86
C PRO A 446 -13.03 15.10 -15.38
N TRP A 447 -13.36 16.14 -14.62
CA TRP A 447 -13.59 16.26 -13.18
C TRP A 447 -14.45 15.16 -12.50
N MET A 448 -15.23 14.37 -13.25
CA MET A 448 -16.06 13.26 -12.74
C MET A 448 -15.36 11.89 -12.76
N LEU A 449 -14.12 11.81 -13.24
CA LEU A 449 -13.36 10.57 -13.38
C LEU A 449 -12.34 10.44 -12.25
N GLN A 450 -12.70 9.73 -11.17
CA GLN A 450 -11.80 9.21 -10.12
C GLN A 450 -10.44 9.95 -10.01
N GLY A 451 -10.44 11.17 -9.46
CA GLY A 451 -9.22 11.92 -9.15
C GLY A 451 -8.66 12.83 -10.25
N GLY A 452 -9.15 12.77 -11.49
CA GLY A 452 -8.66 13.61 -12.59
C GLY A 452 -9.24 15.03 -12.54
N TYR A 453 -8.52 15.98 -11.95
CA TYR A 453 -8.72 17.42 -12.17
C TYR A 453 -7.54 17.96 -12.97
N ILE A 454 -7.76 19.03 -13.74
CA ILE A 454 -6.70 19.76 -14.45
C ILE A 454 -6.16 20.87 -13.54
N ASP A 455 -4.88 20.85 -13.12
CA ASP A 455 -4.29 21.93 -12.30
C ASP A 455 -4.05 23.22 -13.11
N GLU A 456 -3.56 23.12 -14.35
CA GLU A 456 -3.36 24.30 -15.21
C GLU A 456 -3.60 23.99 -16.69
N VAL A 457 -4.31 24.88 -17.36
CA VAL A 457 -4.52 24.88 -18.81
C VAL A 457 -3.69 26.01 -19.41
N ARG A 458 -2.95 25.72 -20.47
CA ARG A 458 -2.26 26.73 -21.29
C ARG A 458 -2.69 26.61 -22.73
N ILE A 459 -2.89 27.73 -23.38
CA ILE A 459 -3.08 27.81 -24.82
C ILE A 459 -2.08 28.77 -25.43
N SER A 460 -1.47 28.35 -26.52
CA SER A 460 -0.53 29.12 -27.32
C SER A 460 -0.88 29.00 -28.80
N TRP A 461 -0.44 29.96 -29.62
CA TRP A 461 -0.77 29.98 -31.04
C TRP A 461 0.33 30.60 -31.90
N GLU A 462 0.37 30.22 -33.18
CA GLU A 462 1.31 30.79 -34.17
C GLU A 462 1.06 32.29 -34.39
N SER A 463 2.12 33.04 -34.76
CA SER A 463 2.08 34.51 -34.79
C SER A 463 1.18 35.15 -35.83
N ASN A 464 0.74 34.39 -36.83
CA ASN A 464 -0.24 34.82 -37.84
C ASN A 464 -1.70 34.60 -37.41
N LEU A 465 -1.92 34.04 -36.21
CA LEU A 465 -3.24 33.84 -35.63
C LEU A 465 -3.55 34.92 -34.59
N THR A 466 -4.82 35.31 -34.50
CA THR A 466 -5.32 36.22 -33.47
C THR A 466 -6.41 35.54 -32.66
N LEU A 467 -6.23 35.43 -31.34
CA LEU A 467 -7.30 34.98 -30.45
C LEU A 467 -8.38 36.06 -30.37
N SER A 468 -9.56 35.76 -30.91
CA SER A 468 -10.69 36.71 -31.01
C SER A 468 -11.70 36.57 -29.87
N TYR A 469 -11.80 35.37 -29.29
CA TYR A 469 -12.65 35.10 -28.14
C TYR A 469 -12.07 33.94 -27.33
N TYR A 470 -12.23 34.02 -26.02
CA TYR A 470 -12.06 32.88 -25.14
C TYR A 470 -13.08 32.95 -24.00
N SER A 471 -13.43 31.81 -23.45
CA SER A 471 -14.23 31.68 -22.24
C SER A 471 -13.70 30.53 -21.41
N ALA A 472 -13.72 30.72 -20.08
CA ALA A 472 -13.47 29.67 -19.11
C ALA A 472 -14.55 29.78 -18.02
N SER A 473 -15.44 28.79 -17.93
CA SER A 473 -16.53 28.77 -16.95
C SER A 473 -16.17 27.96 -15.70
N ASN A 474 -16.78 28.31 -14.56
CA ASN A 474 -16.52 27.74 -13.23
C ASN A 474 -15.13 28.00 -12.64
N LEU A 475 -14.42 29.01 -13.16
CA LEU A 475 -13.27 29.62 -12.50
C LEU A 475 -13.74 30.91 -11.81
N GLU A 476 -13.40 31.14 -10.53
CA GLU A 476 -13.47 32.51 -10.01
C GLU A 476 -12.52 33.38 -10.87
N GLU A 477 -13.01 34.50 -11.41
CA GLU A 477 -12.27 35.44 -12.30
C GLU A 477 -10.97 36.00 -11.69
N THR A 478 -10.62 35.60 -10.46
CA THR A 478 -9.56 36.18 -9.62
C THR A 478 -8.14 35.72 -9.96
N HIS A 479 -7.93 34.71 -10.81
CA HIS A 479 -6.61 34.13 -11.05
C HIS A 479 -6.22 33.86 -12.51
N ILE A 480 -6.74 34.63 -13.47
CA ILE A 480 -6.12 34.70 -14.81
C ILE A 480 -4.78 35.41 -14.65
N THR A 481 -3.69 34.64 -14.55
CA THR A 481 -2.35 35.24 -14.50
C THR A 481 -1.91 35.53 -15.92
N PHE A 482 -2.29 36.71 -16.44
CA PHE A 482 -1.62 37.22 -17.64
C PHE A 482 -0.16 37.44 -17.29
N ASN A 483 0.71 36.67 -17.94
CA ASN A 483 2.14 36.93 -17.99
C ASN A 483 2.91 36.71 -16.66
N ARG A 484 3.07 35.44 -16.25
CA ARG A 484 4.30 35.06 -15.50
C ARG A 484 5.41 34.90 -16.54
N GLY A 485 6.38 35.81 -16.52
CA GLY A 485 7.45 35.90 -17.52
C GLY A 485 8.04 34.53 -17.89
N GLY A 486 7.91 34.18 -19.17
CA GLY A 486 8.30 32.87 -19.73
C GLY A 486 7.35 32.40 -20.84
N LEU A 487 6.11 32.87 -20.83
CA LEU A 487 5.11 32.65 -21.88
C LEU A 487 5.46 33.44 -23.16
N ALA A 488 5.40 32.78 -24.33
CA ALA A 488 5.57 33.45 -25.62
C ALA A 488 4.48 34.54 -25.82
N GLU A 489 4.74 35.55 -26.66
CA GLU A 489 3.84 36.70 -26.91
C GLU A 489 2.39 36.29 -27.27
N ASN A 490 2.19 35.05 -27.75
CA ASN A 490 0.93 34.47 -28.17
C ASN A 490 0.49 33.30 -27.27
N SER A 491 0.22 33.56 -25.99
CA SER A 491 -0.29 32.53 -25.08
C SER A 491 -1.11 33.07 -23.90
N ILE A 492 -2.03 32.25 -23.38
CA ILE A 492 -2.85 32.49 -22.18
C ILE A 492 -2.86 31.21 -21.34
N GLY A 493 -2.98 31.33 -20.02
CA GLY A 493 -3.16 30.17 -19.15
C GLY A 493 -4.10 30.44 -17.98
N TRP A 494 -4.69 29.35 -17.48
CA TRP A 494 -5.58 29.30 -16.33
C TRP A 494 -5.01 28.33 -15.31
N LYS A 495 -4.98 28.73 -14.05
CA LYS A 495 -4.65 27.84 -12.93
C LYS A 495 -5.92 27.50 -12.18
N ASN A 496 -6.20 26.22 -12.02
CA ASN A 496 -7.30 25.71 -11.24
C ASN A 496 -6.78 25.39 -9.82
N ILE A 497 -6.90 26.36 -8.92
CA ILE A 497 -6.52 26.15 -7.52
C ILE A 497 -7.79 25.78 -6.74
N GLY A 498 -8.15 24.49 -6.78
CA GLY A 498 -8.87 23.84 -5.68
C GLY A 498 -10.37 24.10 -5.49
N TYR A 499 -11.21 23.88 -6.51
CA TYR A 499 -12.67 23.82 -6.29
C TYR A 499 -13.31 22.47 -6.67
N GLU A 500 -13.68 21.72 -5.64
CA GLU A 500 -14.29 20.38 -5.72
C GLU A 500 -15.81 20.39 -5.99
N THR A 501 -16.37 21.38 -6.70
CA THR A 501 -17.85 21.46 -6.84
C THR A 501 -18.40 21.47 -8.26
N SER A 502 -17.59 21.71 -9.30
CA SER A 502 -18.08 21.71 -10.69
C SER A 502 -16.95 21.60 -11.72
N ALA A 503 -17.21 20.92 -12.84
CA ALA A 503 -16.27 20.84 -13.96
C ALA A 503 -16.04 22.23 -14.59
N SER A 504 -14.79 22.56 -14.88
CA SER A 504 -14.45 23.74 -15.69
C SER A 504 -14.71 23.46 -17.17
N ALA A 505 -15.04 24.49 -17.95
CA ALA A 505 -15.15 24.36 -19.40
C ALA A 505 -14.45 25.52 -20.08
N TYR A 506 -13.79 25.23 -21.21
CA TYR A 506 -12.95 26.15 -21.94
C TYR A 506 -13.44 26.25 -23.39
N SER A 507 -13.41 27.44 -23.98
CA SER A 507 -13.78 27.68 -25.37
C SER A 507 -12.92 28.77 -25.99
N PHE A 508 -12.52 28.60 -27.24
CA PHE A 508 -11.60 29.47 -27.97
C PHE A 508 -12.08 29.73 -29.38
N ILE A 509 -11.89 30.95 -29.88
CA ILE A 509 -12.09 31.32 -31.28
C ILE A 509 -10.88 32.08 -31.80
N PHE A 510 -10.19 31.51 -32.79
CA PHE A 510 -9.07 32.14 -33.47
C PHE A 510 -9.47 32.69 -34.84
N ARG A 511 -8.81 33.77 -35.25
CA ARG A 511 -8.90 34.39 -36.57
C ARG A 511 -7.57 34.22 -37.30
N ARG A 512 -7.64 33.92 -38.60
CA ARG A 512 -6.52 33.96 -39.53
C ARG A 512 -6.81 34.97 -40.63
N ALA A 513 -5.85 35.87 -40.90
CA ALA A 513 -5.93 36.73 -42.08
C ALA A 513 -5.64 35.89 -43.33
N LEU A 514 -6.49 36.00 -44.36
CA LEU A 514 -6.19 35.39 -45.65
C LEU A 514 -5.15 36.27 -46.34
N ASP A 515 -3.98 35.70 -46.64
CA ASP A 515 -2.99 36.35 -47.50
C ASP A 515 -3.68 36.65 -48.85
N THR A 516 -3.87 37.93 -49.15
CA THR A 516 -4.54 38.41 -50.36
C THR A 516 -3.60 38.54 -51.55
#